data_AF-A0A3N7Z4L3-F1
#
_entry.id   AF-A0A3N7Z4L3-F1
#
_cell.length_a   1.000
_cell.length_b   1.000
_cell.length_c   1.000
_cell.angle_alpha   90.00
_cell.angle_beta   90.00
_cell.angle_gamma   90.00
#
_symmetry.space_group_name_H-M   'P 1'
#
loop_
_entity.id
_entity.type
_entity.pdbx_description
1 polymer ?
#
loop_
_entity_poly.entity_id
_entity_poly.type
_entity_poly.pdbx_seq_one_letter_code
_entity_poly.pdbx_strand_id
1 'polypeptide(L)'
;MNVRPILIAVFATSAIFAIAGAAASEAGEIVKPNSEQAIPNLPGKSLVAVEVEYPPGAASTPHFHAKSAFIYAYVVSGAIESKVNDGEVRVYHAG
;
A
#
# COMPACT_ATOMS: atom_id res chain seq x y z
N MET A 1 67.62 -22.03 18.07
CA MET A 1 67.27 -21.80 19.49
C MET A 1 65.98 -21.00 19.54
N ASN A 2 65.01 -21.56 20.25
CA ASN A 2 63.85 -20.90 20.87
C ASN A 2 62.68 -20.47 19.96
N VAL A 3 61.74 -21.41 19.81
CA VAL A 3 60.30 -21.16 19.62
C VAL A 3 59.71 -20.52 20.89
N ARG A 4 58.72 -19.62 20.75
CA ARG A 4 57.48 -19.57 21.56
C ARG A 4 56.44 -18.59 20.96
N PRO A 5 55.13 -18.83 21.18
CA PRO A 5 54.04 -18.45 20.28
C PRO A 5 53.08 -17.41 20.91
N ILE A 6 51.83 -17.40 20.40
CA ILE A 6 50.58 -16.84 20.96
C ILE A 6 50.41 -15.31 20.72
N LEU A 7 49.30 -14.72 20.26
CA LEU A 7 47.87 -15.05 20.19
C LEU A 7 47.27 -14.55 18.86
N ILE A 8 46.37 -15.36 18.29
CA ILE A 8 45.38 -14.98 17.29
C ILE A 8 44.31 -14.12 17.98
N ALA A 9 44.03 -12.93 17.45
CA ALA A 9 42.83 -12.17 17.78
C ALA A 9 42.16 -11.72 16.47
N VAL A 10 41.37 -12.62 15.88
CA VAL A 10 40.45 -12.29 14.79
C VAL A 10 39.20 -11.69 15.42
N PHE A 11 39.06 -10.37 15.38
CA PHE A 11 37.79 -9.70 15.60
C PHE A 11 37.16 -9.39 14.24
N ALA A 12 36.44 -10.37 13.69
CA ALA A 12 35.55 -10.14 12.56
C ALA A 12 34.19 -9.66 13.11
N THR A 13 33.97 -8.36 13.14
CA THR A 13 32.64 -7.77 13.43
C THR A 13 31.91 -7.58 12.10
N SER A 14 31.25 -8.64 11.63
CA SER A 14 30.31 -8.54 10.52
C SER A 14 28.98 -7.99 11.05
N ALA A 15 28.75 -6.68 10.90
CA ALA A 15 27.44 -6.08 11.14
C ALA A 15 26.49 -6.53 10.01
N ILE A 16 25.62 -7.49 10.31
CA ILE A 16 24.54 -7.90 9.40
C ILE A 16 23.49 -6.80 9.46
N PHE A 17 23.44 -5.95 8.44
CA PHE A 17 22.27 -5.11 8.17
C PHE A 17 21.14 -6.04 7.72
N ALA A 18 20.26 -6.42 8.65
CA ALA A 18 18.99 -7.03 8.30
C ALA A 18 18.10 -5.93 7.69
N ILE A 19 18.05 -5.86 6.36
CA ILE A 19 16.96 -5.19 5.67
C ILE A 19 15.74 -6.06 5.94
N ALA A 20 14.92 -5.67 6.92
CA ALA A 20 13.60 -6.23 7.06
C ALA A 20 12.80 -5.81 5.82
N GLY A 21 12.79 -6.68 4.80
CA GLY A 21 11.75 -6.62 3.78
C GLY A 21 10.44 -6.78 4.52
N ALA A 22 9.65 -5.71 4.61
CA ALA A 22 8.30 -5.79 5.14
C ALA A 22 7.57 -6.84 4.31
N ALA A 23 7.29 -8.00 4.91
CA ALA A 23 6.38 -8.94 4.33
C ALA A 23 5.07 -8.18 4.13
N ALA A 24 4.66 -7.99 2.87
CA ALA A 24 3.36 -7.42 2.55
C ALA A 24 2.33 -8.29 3.26
N SER A 25 1.72 -7.73 4.30
CA SER A 25 0.70 -8.40 5.08
C SER A 25 -0.43 -8.82 4.13
N GLU A 26 -0.91 -10.06 4.22
CA GLU A 26 -2.15 -10.52 3.56
C GLU A 26 -3.41 -9.80 4.09
N ALA A 27 -3.26 -8.74 4.88
CA ALA A 27 -4.37 -7.88 5.23
C ALA A 27 -4.88 -7.17 3.96
N GLY A 28 -6.06 -7.56 3.50
CA GLY A 28 -6.77 -6.83 2.46
C GLY A 28 -7.17 -5.43 2.93
N GLU A 29 -7.59 -4.62 1.97
CA GLU A 29 -8.26 -3.35 2.25
C GLU A 29 -9.54 -3.55 3.09
N ILE A 30 -9.89 -2.53 3.88
CA ILE A 30 -11.15 -2.48 4.62
C ILE A 30 -12.04 -1.44 3.92
N VAL A 31 -13.15 -1.90 3.34
CA VAL A 31 -14.07 -1.05 2.56
C VAL A 31 -15.34 -0.77 3.35
N LYS A 32 -15.62 0.51 3.61
CA LYS A 32 -16.82 0.97 4.33
C LYS A 32 -17.68 1.90 3.45
N PRO A 33 -18.85 1.45 2.98
CA PRO A 33 -19.82 2.33 2.35
C PRO A 33 -20.34 3.37 3.36
N ASN A 34 -20.26 4.65 3.01
CA ASN A 34 -20.69 5.76 3.86
C ASN A 34 -22.07 6.30 3.47
N SER A 35 -22.32 6.43 2.17
CA SER A 35 -23.61 6.88 1.66
C SER A 35 -23.83 6.42 0.22
N GLU A 36 -25.11 6.23 -0.13
CA GLU A 36 -25.56 6.03 -1.49
C GLU A 36 -26.82 6.86 -1.71
N GLN A 37 -26.80 7.72 -2.73
CA GLN A 37 -27.92 8.59 -3.05
C GLN A 37 -28.19 8.58 -4.56
N ALA A 38 -29.43 8.29 -4.95
CA ALA A 38 -29.86 8.41 -6.33
C ALA A 38 -29.71 9.86 -6.84
N ILE A 39 -29.25 10.02 -8.07
CA ILE A 39 -29.14 11.34 -8.69
C ILE A 39 -30.51 11.72 -9.26
N PRO A 40 -31.17 12.80 -8.78
CA PRO A 40 -32.60 13.03 -9.06
C PRO A 40 -32.98 13.12 -10.54
N ASN A 41 -32.09 13.65 -11.38
CA ASN A 41 -32.29 13.85 -12.80
C ASN A 41 -31.52 12.84 -13.67
N LEU A 42 -31.00 11.76 -13.09
CA LEU A 42 -30.24 10.74 -13.80
C LEU A 42 -30.64 9.31 -13.35
N PRO A 43 -31.73 8.75 -13.93
CA PRO A 43 -32.24 7.44 -13.54
C PRO A 43 -31.20 6.32 -13.64
N GLY A 44 -31.19 5.43 -12.64
CA GLY A 44 -30.25 4.31 -12.60
C GLY A 44 -28.79 4.69 -12.31
N LYS A 45 -28.57 5.90 -11.77
CA LYS A 45 -27.26 6.35 -11.26
C LYS A 45 -27.38 6.85 -9.83
N SER A 46 -26.32 6.63 -9.07
CA SER A 46 -26.16 7.09 -7.70
C SER A 46 -24.81 7.76 -7.49
N LEU A 47 -24.78 8.70 -6.56
CA LEU A 47 -23.54 9.15 -5.92
C LEU A 47 -23.29 8.20 -4.75
N VAL A 48 -22.13 7.54 -4.75
CA VAL A 48 -21.73 6.60 -3.70
C VAL A 48 -20.44 7.12 -3.06
N ALA A 49 -20.46 7.27 -1.74
CA ALA A 49 -19.27 7.59 -0.96
C ALA A 49 -18.79 6.34 -0.22
N VAL A 50 -17.50 6.03 -0.36
CA VAL A 50 -16.85 4.88 0.26
C VAL A 50 -15.59 5.36 0.94
N GLU A 51 -15.36 4.89 2.16
CA GLU A 51 -14.09 5.02 2.86
C GLU A 51 -13.33 3.69 2.74
N VAL A 52 -12.06 3.77 2.37
CA VAL A 52 -11.20 2.60 2.25
C VAL A 52 -9.97 2.81 3.13
N GLU A 53 -9.76 1.89 4.05
CA GLU A 53 -8.57 1.86 4.91
C GLU A 53 -7.63 0.76 4.43
N TYR A 54 -6.36 1.13 4.28
CA TYR A 54 -5.29 0.22 3.92
C TYR A 54 -4.29 0.13 5.08
N PRO A 55 -4.25 -0.98 5.82
CA PRO A 55 -3.11 -1.28 6.68
C PRO A 55 -1.79 -1.24 5.89
N PRO A 56 -0.63 -1.04 6.53
CA PRO A 56 0.65 -1.05 5.83
C PRO A 56 0.86 -2.34 5.01
N GLY A 57 1.09 -2.17 3.70
CA GLY A 57 1.28 -3.28 2.75
C GLY A 57 -0.01 -3.91 2.20
N ALA A 58 -1.19 -3.46 2.65
CA ALA A 58 -2.47 -3.88 2.10
C ALA A 58 -2.69 -3.31 0.69
N ALA A 59 -3.44 -4.03 -0.13
CA ALA A 59 -3.82 -3.60 -1.48
C ALA A 59 -5.20 -4.11 -1.86
N SER A 60 -5.88 -3.41 -2.76
CA SER A 60 -7.08 -3.91 -3.43
C SER A 60 -6.69 -4.97 -4.44
N THR A 61 -7.56 -5.96 -4.64
CA THR A 61 -7.45 -6.82 -5.82
C THR A 61 -7.80 -6.01 -7.08
N PRO A 62 -7.17 -6.30 -8.24
CA PRO A 62 -7.54 -5.63 -9.49
C PRO A 62 -9.01 -5.84 -9.82
N HIS A 63 -9.75 -4.74 -10.02
CA HIS A 63 -11.17 -4.77 -10.31
C HIS A 63 -11.59 -3.62 -11.24
N PHE A 64 -12.86 -3.62 -11.67
CA PHE A 64 -13.43 -2.61 -12.53
C PHE A 64 -14.75 -2.09 -11.95
N HIS A 65 -15.05 -0.83 -12.24
CA HIS A 65 -16.36 -0.24 -11.99
C HIS A 65 -17.25 -0.30 -13.24
N ALA A 66 -18.54 -0.01 -13.07
CA ALA A 66 -19.46 0.10 -14.19
C ALA A 66 -18.93 1.10 -15.23
N LYS A 67 -19.05 0.79 -16.53
CA LYS A 67 -18.54 1.64 -17.63
C LYS A 67 -19.06 3.09 -17.61
N SER A 68 -20.22 3.31 -16.98
CA SER A 68 -20.82 4.63 -16.83
C SER A 68 -20.40 5.38 -15.56
N ALA A 69 -19.60 4.77 -14.69
CA ALA A 69 -19.16 5.37 -13.44
C ALA A 69 -17.95 6.27 -13.66
N PHE A 70 -17.92 7.39 -12.95
CA PHE A 70 -16.74 8.23 -12.80
C PHE A 70 -16.26 8.09 -11.36
N ILE A 71 -14.96 7.84 -11.17
CA ILE A 71 -14.36 7.59 -9.85
C ILE A 71 -13.45 8.75 -9.52
N TYR A 72 -13.65 9.31 -8.34
CA TYR A 72 -12.77 10.28 -7.72
C TYR A 72 -12.33 9.72 -6.37
N ALA A 73 -11.03 9.69 -6.14
CA ALA A 73 -10.43 9.26 -4.87
C ALA A 73 -9.59 10.40 -4.30
N TYR A 74 -9.65 10.56 -2.99
CA TYR A 74 -8.90 11.56 -2.24
C TYR A 74 -8.25 10.87 -1.04
N VAL A 75 -6.95 11.06 -0.86
CA VAL A 75 -6.22 10.47 0.26
C VAL A 75 -6.45 11.36 1.48
N VAL A 76 -7.13 10.81 2.49
CA VAL A 76 -7.41 11.54 3.73
C VAL A 76 -6.21 11.52 4.68
N SER A 77 -5.45 10.42 4.70
CA SER A 77 -4.26 10.23 5.54
C SER A 77 -3.28 9.25 4.88
N GLY A 78 -2.00 9.39 5.18
CA GLY A 78 -0.95 8.49 4.71
C GLY A 78 -0.57 8.68 3.24
N ALA A 79 -0.27 7.56 2.57
CA ALA A 79 0.11 7.52 1.16
C ALA A 79 -0.43 6.24 0.50
N ILE A 80 -0.91 6.37 -0.73
CA ILE A 80 -1.45 5.26 -1.51
C ILE A 80 -0.72 5.18 -2.86
N GLU A 81 -0.14 4.03 -3.14
CA GLU A 81 0.31 3.69 -4.49
C GLU A 81 -0.89 3.23 -5.32
N SER A 82 -1.11 3.86 -6.47
CA SER A 82 -2.24 3.58 -7.35
C SER A 82 -1.76 3.42 -8.79
N LYS A 83 -2.32 2.41 -9.46
CA LYS A 83 -2.16 2.17 -10.89
C LYS A 83 -3.51 1.88 -11.50
N VAL A 84 -3.85 2.58 -12.57
CA VAL A 84 -5.07 2.34 -13.33
C VAL A 84 -4.69 1.73 -14.68
N ASN A 85 -5.14 0.51 -14.94
CA ASN A 85 -4.84 -0.24 -16.15
C ASN A 85 -3.31 -0.26 -16.44
N ASP A 86 -2.92 0.04 -17.69
CA ASP A 86 -1.54 0.14 -18.14
C ASP A 86 -0.91 1.51 -17.90
N GLY A 87 -1.57 2.36 -17.11
CA GLY A 87 -1.07 3.68 -16.75
C GLY A 87 0.17 3.63 -15.84
N GLU A 88 0.71 4.82 -15.59
CA GLU A 88 1.81 5.02 -14.66
C GLU A 88 1.39 4.69 -13.22
N VAL A 89 2.29 4.07 -12.48
CA VAL A 89 2.16 3.90 -11.03
C VAL A 89 2.44 5.24 -10.37
N ARG A 90 1.54 5.70 -9.50
CA ARG A 90 1.68 6.97 -8.79
C ARG A 90 1.43 6.80 -7.30
N VAL A 91 2.22 7.46 -6.48
CA VAL A 91 1.97 7.57 -5.05
C VAL A 91 1.27 8.89 -4.77
N TYR A 92 0.06 8.80 -4.23
CA TYR A 92 -0.73 9.94 -3.77
C TYR A 92 -0.57 10.08 -2.26
N HIS A 93 -0.36 11.30 -1.79
CA HIS A 93 -0.28 11.63 -0.37
C HIS A 93 -1.56 12.33 0.07
N ALA A 94 -1.78 12.39 1.38
CA ALA A 94 -2.89 13.16 1.94
C ALA A 94 -2.85 14.62 1.50
N GLY A 95 -4.00 15.16 1.06
CA GLY A 95 -4.10 16.50 0.47
C GLY A 95 -4.14 16.45 -1.04
#